data_AF-A0AAV4LRP7-F1
#
_entry.id   AF-A0AAV4LRP7-F1
#
_cell.length_a   1.000
_cell.length_b   1.000
_cell.length_c   1.000
_cell.angle_alpha   90.00
_cell.angle_beta   90.00
_cell.angle_gamma   90.00
#
_symmetry.space_group_name_H-M   'P 1'
#
loop_
_entity.id
_entity.type
_entity.pdbx_description
1 polymer ?
#
loop_
_entity_poly.entity_id
_entity_poly.type
_entity_poly.pdbx_seq_one_letter_code
_entity_poly.pdbx_strand_id
1 'polypeptide(L)'
;MPTQRERERSVRHADRARVRTKRQSVGTTGARFSYVTAPSRDSWSTARLTPVDTVQDVLMRRRQEAETTAGLKRFRNDRSFDTMYTSRLYGIVLLLLGLMNVSLFSLLQWRRGFQAECTFVVPDRSPLGNDRWVRPITKQDCSGDLVRFQKAEKLYVYYSIFNYPFHGAAVFRLHSQKQMQGRSVSRDQTEACYPFNVVKVRGKEKVIHPCGAHIWNIYNDTFKFSSENPNVSPHYIPLDESVELLGYQQEYRDSRNPTQHDVLHTQ
;
A
#
# COMPACT_ATOMS: atom_id res chain seq x y z
N MET A 1 -28.66 -21.97 -28.38
CA MET A 1 -27.34 -21.69 -27.76
C MET A 1 -26.83 -20.36 -28.30
N PRO A 2 -26.39 -19.42 -27.46
CA PRO A 2 -25.97 -18.12 -27.96
C PRO A 2 -24.63 -18.23 -28.68
N THR A 3 -24.47 -17.46 -29.74
CA THR A 3 -23.26 -17.44 -30.56
C THR A 3 -22.11 -16.75 -29.82
N GLN A 4 -20.86 -17.09 -30.16
CA GLN A 4 -19.65 -16.57 -29.50
C GLN A 4 -19.59 -15.02 -29.50
N ARG A 5 -20.19 -14.39 -30.52
CA ARG A 5 -20.33 -12.94 -30.65
C ARG A 5 -21.32 -12.33 -29.65
N GLU A 6 -22.35 -13.07 -29.24
CA GLU A 6 -23.32 -12.65 -28.22
C GLU A 6 -22.75 -12.76 -26.80
N ARG A 7 -21.88 -13.74 -26.54
CA ARG A 7 -21.11 -13.83 -25.28
C ARG A 7 -20.14 -12.66 -25.12
N GLU A 8 -19.44 -12.26 -26.17
CA GLU A 8 -18.52 -11.12 -26.11
C GLU A 8 -19.28 -9.78 -25.92
N ARG A 9 -20.49 -9.65 -26.49
CA ARG A 9 -21.34 -8.48 -26.29
C ARG A 9 -21.89 -8.39 -24.87
N SER A 10 -22.24 -9.52 -24.24
CA SER A 10 -22.75 -9.53 -22.86
C SER A 10 -21.66 -9.18 -21.84
N VAL A 11 -20.41 -9.62 -22.07
CA VAL A 11 -19.26 -9.27 -21.22
C VAL A 11 -18.95 -7.77 -21.31
N ARG A 12 -18.94 -7.18 -22.51
CA ARG A 12 -18.69 -5.72 -22.69
C ARG A 12 -19.81 -4.84 -22.11
N HIS A 13 -21.05 -5.32 -22.07
CA HIS A 13 -22.15 -4.58 -21.43
C HIS A 13 -22.14 -4.69 -19.90
N ALA A 14 -21.66 -5.80 -19.33
CA ALA A 14 -21.48 -5.96 -17.89
C ALA A 14 -20.35 -5.05 -17.34
N ASP A 15 -19.26 -4.89 -18.10
CA ASP A 15 -18.14 -4.02 -17.70
C ASP A 15 -18.49 -2.53 -17.76
N ARG A 16 -19.34 -2.10 -18.71
CA ARG A 16 -19.81 -0.71 -18.77
C ARG A 16 -20.84 -0.36 -17.69
N ALA A 17 -21.58 -1.33 -17.18
CA ALA A 17 -22.58 -1.10 -16.12
C ALA A 17 -21.94 -0.88 -14.74
N ARG A 18 -20.71 -1.36 -14.49
CA ARG A 18 -20.02 -1.21 -13.19
C ARG A 18 -19.17 0.06 -13.05
N VAL A 19 -18.94 0.82 -14.12
CA VAL A 19 -18.05 2.01 -14.11
C VAL A 19 -18.80 3.31 -13.79
N ARG A 20 -20.10 3.27 -13.49
CA ARG A 20 -20.91 4.49 -13.33
C ARG A 20 -21.58 4.65 -11.96
N THR A 21 -20.84 4.50 -10.86
CA THR A 21 -21.23 5.08 -9.57
C THR A 21 -20.03 5.26 -8.63
N LYS A 22 -19.46 6.48 -8.66
CA LYS A 22 -18.85 7.27 -7.56
C LYS A 22 -17.70 8.14 -8.11
N ARG A 23 -18.11 9.19 -8.82
CA ARG A 23 -17.34 10.44 -8.94
C ARG A 23 -18.08 11.48 -8.11
N GLN A 24 -17.50 11.83 -6.95
CA GLN A 24 -17.74 12.95 -6.02
C GLN A 24 -17.23 12.40 -4.67
N SER A 25 -16.19 12.91 -4.02
CA SER A 25 -15.77 14.30 -3.84
C SER A 25 -14.27 14.40 -3.56
N VAL A 26 -13.71 15.55 -3.94
CA VAL A 26 -12.41 16.10 -3.53
C VAL A 26 -12.42 16.37 -2.03
N GLY A 27 -11.30 16.11 -1.32
CA GLY A 27 -11.08 16.68 0.02
C GLY A 27 -10.21 15.85 0.97
N THR A 28 -8.95 16.27 1.12
CA THR A 28 -8.13 16.25 2.34
C THR A 28 -7.79 14.92 3.03
N THR A 29 -6.48 14.63 3.03
CA THR A 29 -5.66 13.94 4.05
C THR A 29 -6.37 13.56 5.36
N GLY A 30 -6.64 12.27 5.53
CA GLY A 30 -7.04 11.67 6.81
C GLY A 30 -5.89 10.84 7.39
N ALA A 31 -5.20 11.37 8.38
CA ALA A 31 -4.38 10.56 9.28
C ALA A 31 -5.30 9.61 10.05
N ARG A 32 -5.03 8.30 9.98
CA ARG A 32 -5.72 7.31 10.80
C ARG A 32 -5.24 7.48 12.25
N PHE A 33 -6.04 8.16 13.06
CA PHE A 33 -5.87 8.21 14.50
C PHE A 33 -6.60 7.00 15.10
N SER A 34 -5.84 6.03 15.61
CA SER A 34 -6.39 4.92 16.39
C SER A 34 -6.80 5.46 17.76
N TYR A 35 -8.10 5.47 18.05
CA TYR A 35 -8.60 5.78 19.39
C TYR A 35 -8.28 4.60 20.32
N VAL A 36 -7.36 4.81 21.27
CA VAL A 36 -7.28 3.98 22.47
C VAL A 36 -8.34 4.51 23.44
N THR A 37 -9.52 3.90 23.43
CA THR A 37 -10.54 4.15 24.46
C THR A 37 -10.14 3.38 25.71
N ALA A 38 -9.69 4.10 26.74
CA ALA A 38 -9.62 3.58 28.10
C ALA A 38 -11.05 3.36 28.65
N PRO A 39 -11.32 2.27 29.39
CA PRO A 39 -12.67 2.02 29.90
C PRO A 39 -12.96 2.90 31.13
N SER A 40 -13.86 3.88 30.99
CA SER A 40 -14.51 4.51 32.15
C SER A 40 -15.64 3.60 32.63
N ARG A 41 -15.59 3.24 33.90
CA ARG A 41 -16.67 2.57 34.63
C ARG A 41 -17.75 3.62 34.91
N ASP A 42 -18.75 3.71 34.05
CA ASP A 42 -19.96 4.46 34.35
C ASP A 42 -21.14 3.50 34.49
N SER A 43 -21.64 3.45 35.73
CA SER A 43 -22.82 2.72 36.17
C SER A 43 -24.07 3.25 35.46
N TRP A 44 -24.67 2.44 34.61
CA TRP A 44 -26.02 2.69 34.10
C TRP A 44 -27.03 2.25 35.15
N SER A 45 -27.62 3.20 35.88
CA SER A 45 -28.87 2.97 36.60
C SER A 45 -30.03 3.12 35.61
N THR A 46 -30.61 1.99 35.23
CA THR A 46 -31.87 1.92 34.49
C THR A 46 -33.04 2.28 35.40
N ALA A 47 -33.31 3.57 35.56
CA ALA A 47 -34.59 4.02 36.13
C ALA A 47 -35.69 3.85 35.07
N ARG A 48 -36.56 2.85 35.26
CA ARG A 48 -37.78 2.66 34.48
C ARG A 48 -38.72 3.84 34.74
N LEU A 49 -39.08 4.58 33.70
CA LEU A 49 -40.13 5.59 33.73
C LEU A 49 -41.48 4.91 33.56
N THR A 50 -42.33 4.96 34.58
CA THR A 50 -43.75 4.58 34.49
C THR A 50 -44.57 5.77 33.98
N PRO A 51 -45.63 5.55 33.18
CA PRO A 51 -46.40 6.60 32.55
C PRO A 51 -47.48 7.14 33.50
N VAL A 52 -47.09 7.76 34.61
CA VAL A 52 -47.99 8.53 35.48
C VAL A 52 -47.27 9.78 35.97
N ASP A 53 -46.69 10.54 35.04
CA ASP A 53 -46.31 11.93 35.30
C ASP A 53 -47.14 12.77 34.34
N THR A 54 -48.08 13.53 34.89
CA THR A 54 -48.95 14.39 34.08
C THR A 54 -48.14 15.56 33.53
N VAL A 55 -48.57 16.12 32.39
CA VAL A 55 -47.95 17.33 31.79
C VAL A 55 -47.87 18.49 32.79
N GLN A 56 -48.73 18.47 33.81
CA GLN A 56 -48.76 19.42 34.92
C GLN A 56 -47.56 19.28 35.86
N ASP A 57 -47.04 18.06 36.10
CA ASP A 57 -45.81 17.83 36.86
C ASP A 57 -44.57 18.30 36.09
N VAL A 58 -44.55 18.12 34.77
CA VAL A 58 -43.46 18.61 33.90
C VAL A 58 -43.44 20.14 33.83
N LEU A 59 -44.62 20.79 33.85
CA LEU A 59 -44.72 22.25 33.85
C LEU A 59 -44.47 22.87 35.23
N MET A 60 -44.83 22.19 36.32
CA MET A 60 -44.50 22.65 37.69
C MET A 60 -43.00 22.50 38.00
N ARG A 61 -42.32 21.50 37.42
CA ARG A 61 -40.85 21.36 37.53
C ARG A 61 -40.07 22.48 36.82
N ARG A 62 -40.68 23.20 35.87
CA ARG A 62 -40.09 24.38 35.21
C ARG A 62 -40.28 25.69 35.98
N ARG A 63 -41.06 25.71 37.07
CA ARG A 63 -41.43 26.95 37.78
C ARG A 63 -40.59 27.25 39.03
N GLN A 64 -39.57 26.44 39.32
CA GLN A 64 -38.60 26.75 40.38
C GLN A 64 -37.34 27.37 39.78
N GLU A 65 -37.33 28.70 39.68
CA GLU A 65 -36.13 29.49 39.34
C GLU A 65 -34.93 29.18 40.25
N ALA A 66 -35.21 28.71 41.47
CA ALA A 66 -34.22 28.25 42.45
C ALA A 66 -33.52 26.93 42.07
N GLU A 67 -34.23 25.99 41.43
CA GLU A 67 -33.61 24.73 40.97
C GLU A 67 -32.86 24.90 39.67
N THR A 68 -33.29 25.80 38.78
CA THR A 68 -32.52 26.15 37.57
C THR A 68 -31.23 26.87 37.92
N THR A 69 -31.23 27.77 38.91
CA THR A 69 -30.00 28.44 39.37
C THR A 69 -29.08 27.50 40.14
N ALA A 70 -29.62 26.55 40.92
CA ALA A 70 -28.83 25.51 41.58
C ALA A 70 -28.27 24.47 40.59
N GLY A 71 -29.03 24.10 39.56
CA GLY A 71 -28.62 23.22 38.47
C GLY A 71 -27.56 23.87 37.58
N LEU A 72 -27.72 25.15 37.23
CA LEU A 72 -26.70 25.96 36.55
C LEU A 72 -25.46 26.17 37.44
N LYS A 73 -25.61 26.33 38.75
CA LYS A 73 -24.47 26.36 39.70
C LYS A 73 -23.74 25.01 39.75
N ARG A 74 -24.46 23.89 39.70
CA ARG A 74 -23.86 22.55 39.62
C ARG A 74 -23.14 22.33 38.29
N PHE A 75 -23.72 22.73 37.16
CA PHE A 75 -23.03 22.71 35.86
C PHE A 75 -21.80 23.63 35.83
N ARG A 76 -21.84 24.77 36.53
CA ARG A 76 -20.69 25.67 36.66
C ARG A 76 -19.60 25.16 37.61
N ASN A 77 -19.96 24.30 38.56
CA ASN A 77 -19.05 23.63 39.49
C ASN A 77 -18.69 22.20 39.06
N ASP A 78 -19.20 21.73 37.91
CA ASP A 78 -18.78 20.47 37.34
C ASP A 78 -17.34 20.64 36.83
N ARG A 79 -16.44 19.84 37.41
CA ARG A 79 -15.01 19.75 37.06
C ARG A 79 -14.75 19.46 35.58
N SER A 80 -15.77 19.17 34.78
CA SER A 80 -15.67 19.04 33.33
C SER A 80 -15.27 20.36 32.66
N PHE A 81 -15.60 21.53 33.24
CA PHE A 81 -15.20 22.84 32.71
C PHE A 81 -13.79 23.30 33.12
N ASP A 82 -13.13 22.67 34.09
CA ASP A 82 -11.69 22.91 34.36
C ASP A 82 -10.80 22.45 33.19
N THR A 83 -11.36 21.65 32.26
CA THR A 83 -10.69 21.32 30.99
C THR A 83 -10.67 22.50 30.00
N MET A 84 -11.53 23.52 30.17
CA MET A 84 -11.54 24.72 29.31
C MET A 84 -10.54 25.79 29.75
N TYR A 85 -10.15 25.85 31.03
CA TYR A 85 -9.22 26.86 31.56
C TYR A 85 -7.72 26.51 31.38
N THR A 86 -7.41 25.32 30.84
CA THR A 86 -6.06 24.93 30.41
C THR A 86 -5.78 25.26 28.94
N SER A 87 -6.56 26.14 28.31
CA SER A 87 -6.39 26.58 26.91
C SER A 87 -4.99 27.12 26.60
N ARG A 88 -4.34 27.82 27.56
CA ARG A 88 -2.95 28.29 27.43
C ARG A 88 -1.95 27.13 27.39
N LEU A 89 -2.15 26.10 28.22
CA LEU A 89 -1.28 24.92 28.25
C LEU A 89 -1.40 24.14 26.95
N TYR A 90 -2.62 23.90 26.46
CA TYR A 90 -2.84 23.27 25.16
C TYR A 90 -2.27 24.10 24.01
N GLY A 91 -2.40 25.43 24.06
CA GLY A 91 -1.79 26.34 23.10
C GLY A 91 -0.26 26.21 23.06
N ILE A 92 0.40 26.15 24.22
CA ILE A 92 1.85 25.92 24.33
C ILE A 92 2.23 24.54 23.79
N VAL A 93 1.49 23.49 24.16
CA VAL A 93 1.75 22.12 23.67
C VAL A 93 1.61 22.04 22.16
N LEU A 94 0.55 22.62 21.58
CA LEU A 94 0.36 22.65 20.14
C LEU A 94 1.42 23.49 19.41
N LEU A 95 1.88 24.59 20.01
CA LEU A 95 2.96 25.41 19.47
C LEU A 95 4.28 24.64 19.46
N LEU A 96 4.63 23.95 20.55
CA LEU A 96 5.82 23.11 20.62
C LEU A 96 5.75 21.95 19.61
N LEU A 97 4.59 21.30 19.50
CA LEU A 97 4.36 20.25 18.51
C LEU A 97 4.50 20.80 17.08
N GLY A 98 3.98 22.00 16.81
CA GLY A 98 4.14 22.68 15.53
C GLY A 98 5.60 22.96 15.18
N LEU A 99 6.35 23.54 16.11
CA LEU A 99 7.78 23.82 15.93
C LEU A 99 8.60 22.55 15.71
N MET A 100 8.31 21.47 16.45
CA MET A 100 8.95 20.18 16.28
C MET A 100 8.68 19.57 14.90
N ASN A 101 7.45 19.66 14.40
CA ASN A 101 7.11 19.16 13.06
C ASN A 101 7.76 19.99 11.94
N VAL A 102 7.81 21.33 12.09
CA VAL A 102 8.46 22.22 11.11
C VAL A 102 9.96 21.99 11.06
N SER A 103 10.61 21.82 12.21
CA SER A 103 12.05 21.54 12.27
C SER A 103 12.37 20.18 11.65
N LEU A 104 11.57 19.14 11.96
CA LEU A 104 11.71 17.82 11.37
C LEU A 104 11.50 17.86 9.84
N PHE A 105 10.45 18.53 9.37
CA PHE A 105 10.19 18.67 7.94
C PHE A 105 11.32 19.40 7.22
N SER A 106 11.79 20.51 7.77
CA SER A 106 12.92 21.29 7.21
C SER A 106 14.19 20.44 7.13
N LEU A 107 14.49 19.66 8.18
CA LEU A 107 15.62 18.74 8.20
C LEU A 107 15.50 17.65 7.12
N LEU A 108 14.31 17.06 6.95
CA LEU A 108 14.06 16.04 5.92
C LEU A 108 14.20 16.61 4.51
N GLN A 109 13.68 17.82 4.25
CA GLN A 109 13.82 18.48 2.95
C GLN A 109 15.27 18.83 2.63
N TRP A 110 16.01 19.32 3.63
CA TRP A 110 17.43 19.59 3.46
C TRP A 110 18.21 18.30 3.15
N ARG A 111 17.91 17.20 3.87
CA ARG A 111 18.52 15.88 3.60
C ARG A 111 18.19 15.36 2.21
N ARG A 112 16.97 15.55 1.73
CA ARG A 112 16.55 15.15 0.38
C ARG A 112 17.39 15.83 -0.70
N GLY A 113 17.76 17.10 -0.51
CA GLY A 113 18.62 17.83 -1.46
C GLY A 113 20.02 17.24 -1.65
N PHE A 114 20.51 16.46 -0.68
CA PHE A 114 21.81 15.78 -0.78
C PHE A 114 21.76 14.43 -1.51
N GLN A 115 20.56 13.92 -1.78
CA GLN A 115 20.39 12.69 -2.55
C GLN A 115 20.37 13.06 -4.03
N ALA A 116 21.24 12.42 -4.80
CA ALA A 116 21.27 12.56 -6.23
C ALA A 116 20.67 11.31 -6.87
N GLU A 117 19.73 11.52 -7.77
CA GLU A 117 19.04 10.45 -8.50
C GLU A 117 19.01 10.77 -9.99
N CYS A 118 19.27 9.76 -10.82
CA CYS A 118 19.12 9.84 -12.26
C CYS A 118 17.95 8.97 -12.69
N THR A 119 16.95 9.56 -13.35
CA THR A 119 15.71 8.88 -13.74
C THR A 119 15.42 9.16 -15.21
N PHE A 120 15.03 8.12 -15.93
CA PHE A 120 14.60 8.23 -17.31
C PHE A 120 13.64 7.11 -17.66
N VAL A 121 12.84 7.33 -18.71
CA VAL A 121 11.85 6.36 -19.18
C VAL A 121 12.51 5.42 -20.19
N VAL A 122 12.39 4.12 -19.93
CA VAL A 122 12.76 3.08 -20.88
C VAL A 122 11.55 2.82 -21.80
N PRO A 123 11.71 2.85 -23.13
CA PRO A 123 10.60 2.62 -24.04
C PRO A 123 10.20 1.13 -24.08
N ASP A 124 8.90 0.83 -24.17
CA ASP A 124 8.38 -0.55 -24.26
C ASP A 124 8.89 -1.33 -25.48
N ARG A 125 9.34 -0.61 -26.53
CA ARG A 125 9.92 -1.20 -27.74
C ARG A 125 11.12 -0.40 -28.17
N SER A 126 12.15 -1.11 -28.63
CA SER A 126 13.29 -0.46 -29.24
C SER A 126 12.84 0.25 -30.54
N PRO A 127 13.19 1.53 -30.73
CA PRO A 127 12.87 2.27 -31.95
C PRO A 127 13.53 1.66 -33.20
N LEU A 128 14.58 0.85 -33.02
CA LEU A 128 15.31 0.17 -34.09
C LEU A 128 14.77 -1.24 -34.40
N GLY A 129 13.71 -1.69 -33.71
CA GLY A 129 13.15 -3.03 -33.89
C GLY A 129 14.04 -4.18 -33.38
N ASN A 130 15.18 -3.87 -32.78
CA ASN A 130 16.08 -4.85 -32.17
C ASN A 130 15.72 -5.07 -30.71
N ASP A 131 15.96 -6.28 -30.17
CA ASP A 131 15.74 -6.61 -28.75
C ASP A 131 16.66 -5.85 -27.77
N ARG A 132 17.48 -4.92 -28.28
CA ARG A 132 18.44 -4.14 -27.53
C ARG A 132 18.18 -2.64 -27.70
N TRP A 133 18.16 -1.93 -26.59
CA TRP A 133 18.11 -0.47 -26.52
C TRP A 133 19.32 0.06 -25.76
N VAL A 134 19.95 1.11 -26.28
CA VAL A 134 21.14 1.74 -25.69
C VAL A 134 20.91 3.24 -25.65
N ARG A 135 21.11 3.84 -24.47
CA ARG A 135 20.98 5.29 -24.26
C ARG A 135 22.05 5.78 -23.28
N PRO A 136 22.73 6.91 -23.57
CA PRO A 136 23.61 7.54 -22.61
C PRO A 136 22.81 8.24 -21.51
N ILE A 137 23.29 8.15 -20.27
CA ILE A 137 22.75 8.92 -19.14
C ILE A 137 23.36 10.32 -19.18
N THR A 138 22.51 11.35 -19.21
CA THR A 138 22.93 12.75 -19.35
C THR A 138 22.63 13.54 -18.06
N LYS A 139 23.21 14.74 -17.93
CA LYS A 139 22.93 15.62 -16.77
C LYS A 139 21.45 15.99 -16.64
N GLN A 140 20.68 15.97 -17.74
CA GLN A 140 19.25 16.28 -17.74
C GLN A 140 18.41 15.17 -17.10
N ASP A 141 18.93 13.95 -17.06
CA ASP A 141 18.27 12.82 -16.42
C ASP A 141 18.41 12.85 -14.89
N CYS A 142 19.28 13.72 -14.36
CA CYS A 142 19.70 13.68 -12.97
C CYS A 142 19.28 14.93 -12.19
N SER A 143 18.97 14.73 -10.91
CA SER A 143 18.67 15.80 -9.96
C SER A 143 19.46 15.63 -8.66
N GLY A 144 19.63 16.70 -7.89
CA GLY A 144 20.38 16.69 -6.61
C GLY A 144 21.87 17.01 -6.76
N ASP A 145 22.68 16.57 -5.78
CA ASP A 145 24.12 16.82 -5.72
C ASP A 145 24.92 15.86 -6.62
N LEU A 146 25.08 16.24 -7.89
CA LEU A 146 25.81 15.44 -8.89
C LEU A 146 27.30 15.29 -8.58
N VAL A 147 27.91 16.22 -7.85
CA VAL A 147 29.33 16.14 -7.48
C VAL A 147 29.52 15.02 -6.47
N ARG A 148 28.62 14.93 -5.49
CA ARG A 148 28.60 13.81 -4.54
C ARG A 148 28.24 12.49 -5.21
N PHE A 149 27.30 12.49 -6.16
CA PHE A 149 26.94 11.31 -6.94
C PHE A 149 28.14 10.68 -7.65
N GLN A 150 28.97 11.50 -8.30
CA GLN A 150 30.18 11.04 -9.01
C GLN A 150 31.25 10.44 -8.08
N LYS A 151 31.23 10.83 -6.80
CA LYS A 151 32.16 10.34 -5.77
C LYS A 151 31.54 9.23 -4.90
N ALA A 152 30.32 8.79 -5.22
CA ALA A 152 29.65 7.75 -4.44
C ALA A 152 30.37 6.41 -4.61
N GLU A 153 30.63 5.73 -3.49
CA GLU A 153 31.23 4.40 -3.51
C GLU A 153 30.25 3.32 -4.00
N LYS A 154 28.95 3.57 -3.83
CA LYS A 154 27.88 2.64 -4.18
C LYS A 154 26.78 3.37 -4.92
N LEU A 155 26.29 2.72 -5.97
CA LEU A 155 25.14 3.17 -6.75
C LEU A 155 24.08 2.08 -6.68
N TYR A 156 22.85 2.49 -6.42
CA TYR A 156 21.69 1.61 -6.42
C TYR A 156 20.89 1.87 -7.68
N VAL A 157 20.55 0.79 -8.39
CA VAL A 157 19.78 0.84 -9.62
C VAL A 157 18.40 0.29 -9.31
N TYR A 158 17.37 1.07 -9.67
CA TYR A 158 15.98 0.69 -9.51
C TYR A 158 15.27 0.81 -10.85
N TYR A 159 14.32 -0.09 -11.10
CA TYR A 159 13.36 0.06 -12.17
C TYR A 159 12.00 0.41 -11.56
N SER A 160 11.21 1.21 -12.29
CA SER A 160 9.85 1.58 -11.88
C SER A 160 8.90 1.23 -13.00
N ILE A 161 7.86 0.46 -12.67
CA ILE A 161 6.80 0.07 -13.61
C ILE A 161 5.55 0.84 -13.25
N PHE A 162 5.08 1.66 -14.18
CA PHE A 162 3.84 2.41 -14.01
C PHE A 162 2.64 1.60 -14.50
N ASN A 163 1.47 1.85 -13.89
CA ASN A 163 0.21 1.19 -14.24
C ASN A 163 0.23 -0.36 -14.13
N TYR A 164 1.15 -0.93 -13.36
CA TYR A 164 1.13 -2.36 -13.06
C TYR A 164 -0.07 -2.68 -12.15
N PRO A 165 -1.04 -3.51 -12.56
CA PRO A 165 -2.29 -3.72 -11.85
C PRO A 165 -2.14 -4.67 -10.64
N PHE A 166 -1.18 -4.41 -9.75
CA PHE A 166 -0.88 -5.26 -8.59
C PHE A 166 -2.12 -5.48 -7.70
N HIS A 167 -2.84 -4.39 -7.41
CA HIS A 167 -4.03 -4.42 -6.56
C HIS A 167 -5.25 -5.05 -7.24
N GLY A 168 -5.35 -4.95 -8.58
CA GLY A 168 -6.44 -5.58 -9.33
C GLY A 168 -6.30 -7.10 -9.37
N ALA A 169 -5.07 -7.59 -9.48
CA ALA A 169 -4.76 -9.02 -9.42
C ALA A 169 -4.89 -9.60 -7.99
N ALA A 170 -4.84 -8.76 -6.95
CA ALA A 170 -4.93 -9.18 -5.55
C ALA A 170 -6.32 -9.69 -5.12
N VAL A 171 -7.33 -9.62 -6.00
CA VAL A 171 -8.59 -10.37 -5.82
C VAL A 171 -8.31 -11.87 -5.75
N PHE A 172 -7.26 -12.32 -6.43
CA PHE A 172 -6.72 -13.66 -6.33
C PHE A 172 -5.40 -13.64 -5.55
N ARG A 173 -5.03 -14.79 -5.01
CA ARG A 173 -3.74 -14.94 -4.35
C ARG A 173 -2.63 -14.81 -5.40
N LEU A 174 -1.76 -13.83 -5.20
CA LEU A 174 -0.71 -13.48 -6.16
C LEU A 174 0.35 -14.57 -6.34
N HIS A 175 0.53 -15.41 -5.32
CA HIS A 175 1.35 -16.61 -5.35
C HIS A 175 1.02 -17.60 -4.22
N SER A 176 1.40 -18.87 -4.38
CA SER A 176 1.35 -19.85 -3.28
C SER A 176 2.60 -19.79 -2.42
N GLN A 177 2.45 -19.36 -1.17
CA GLN A 177 3.55 -19.33 -0.19
C GLN A 177 4.14 -20.73 0.05
N LYS A 178 3.31 -21.79 0.04
CA LYS A 178 3.78 -23.17 0.22
C LYS A 178 4.70 -23.60 -0.92
N GLN A 179 4.38 -23.24 -2.16
CA GLN A 179 5.23 -23.52 -3.32
C GLN A 179 6.53 -22.73 -3.27
N MET A 180 6.49 -21.46 -2.85
CA MET A 180 7.71 -20.65 -2.65
C MET A 180 8.63 -21.23 -1.58
N GLN A 181 8.05 -21.88 -0.56
CA GLN A 181 8.78 -22.63 0.47
C GLN A 181 9.30 -24.00 0.01
N GLY A 182 9.15 -24.34 -1.27
CA GLY A 182 9.59 -25.62 -1.82
C GLY A 182 8.72 -26.81 -1.40
N ARG A 183 7.50 -26.58 -0.89
CA ARG A 183 6.60 -27.68 -0.48
C ARG A 183 5.74 -28.12 -1.65
N SER A 184 5.54 -29.43 -1.78
CA SER A 184 4.52 -29.97 -2.67
C SER A 184 3.13 -29.51 -2.23
N VAL A 185 2.31 -29.13 -3.20
CA VAL A 185 0.92 -28.70 -3.00
C VAL A 185 0.00 -29.45 -3.94
N SER A 186 -1.17 -29.84 -3.45
CA SER A 186 -2.21 -30.41 -4.31
C SER A 186 -2.91 -29.32 -5.12
N ARG A 187 -3.62 -29.73 -6.17
CA ARG A 187 -4.42 -28.84 -7.01
C ARG A 187 -5.36 -27.95 -6.20
N ASP A 188 -6.12 -28.53 -5.29
CA ASP A 188 -7.15 -27.82 -4.51
C ASP A 188 -6.52 -26.70 -3.66
N GLN A 189 -5.28 -26.87 -3.23
CA GLN A 189 -4.54 -25.86 -2.46
C GLN A 189 -4.05 -24.68 -3.31
N THR A 190 -4.12 -24.79 -4.64
CA THR A 190 -3.70 -23.74 -5.59
C THR A 190 -4.87 -23.00 -6.21
N GLU A 191 -6.13 -23.36 -5.93
CA GLU A 191 -7.30 -22.68 -6.51
C GLU A 191 -7.32 -21.16 -6.23
N ALA A 192 -6.79 -20.74 -5.08
CA ALA A 192 -6.65 -19.34 -4.74
C ALA A 192 -5.77 -18.54 -5.72
N CYS A 193 -4.89 -19.21 -6.49
CA CYS A 193 -4.04 -18.62 -7.54
C CYS A 193 -4.75 -18.51 -8.91
N TYR A 194 -6.03 -18.86 -9.04
CA TYR A 194 -6.76 -18.79 -10.30
C TYR A 194 -6.62 -17.39 -10.97
N PRO A 195 -6.47 -17.29 -12.30
CA PRO A 195 -6.44 -18.38 -13.29
C PRO A 195 -5.06 -19.04 -13.48
N PHE A 196 -4.04 -18.60 -12.76
CA PHE A 196 -2.65 -19.05 -12.92
C PHE A 196 -2.31 -20.21 -11.99
N ASN A 197 -3.25 -21.13 -11.77
CA ASN A 197 -3.09 -22.28 -10.88
C ASN A 197 -2.83 -23.59 -11.63
N VAL A 198 -3.43 -23.76 -12.81
CA VAL A 198 -3.28 -24.99 -13.61
C VAL A 198 -3.13 -24.68 -15.09
N VAL A 199 -2.42 -25.56 -15.80
CA VAL A 199 -2.26 -25.52 -17.26
C VAL A 199 -2.53 -26.90 -17.83
N LYS A 200 -3.18 -26.95 -19.01
CA LYS A 200 -3.44 -28.22 -19.71
C LYS A 200 -2.28 -28.53 -20.65
N VAL A 201 -1.51 -29.57 -20.35
CA VAL A 201 -0.36 -30.03 -21.15
C VAL A 201 -0.65 -31.44 -21.63
N ARG A 202 -0.69 -31.65 -22.95
CA ARG A 202 -0.96 -32.96 -23.58
C ARG A 202 -2.25 -33.63 -23.06
N GLY A 203 -3.30 -32.84 -22.87
CA GLY A 203 -4.60 -33.34 -22.39
C GLY A 203 -4.71 -33.53 -20.88
N LYS A 204 -3.60 -33.50 -20.13
CA LYS A 204 -3.57 -33.61 -18.66
C LYS A 204 -3.47 -32.23 -18.01
N GLU A 205 -4.21 -32.01 -16.93
CA GLU A 205 -4.10 -30.80 -16.14
C GLU A 205 -2.90 -30.92 -15.19
N LYS A 206 -2.01 -29.92 -15.23
CA LYS A 206 -0.82 -29.82 -14.37
C LYS A 206 -0.88 -28.55 -13.55
N VAL A 207 -0.42 -28.62 -12.30
CA VAL A 207 -0.31 -27.46 -11.41
C VAL A 207 0.85 -26.59 -11.87
N ILE A 208 0.65 -25.27 -11.91
CA ILE A 208 1.71 -24.30 -12.20
C ILE A 208 2.54 -24.11 -10.93
N HIS A 209 3.88 -24.14 -11.05
CA HIS A 209 4.81 -23.99 -9.93
C HIS A 209 5.88 -22.92 -10.24
N PRO A 210 5.94 -21.80 -9.49
CA PRO A 210 4.94 -21.33 -8.53
C PRO A 210 3.69 -20.79 -9.24
N CYS A 211 2.50 -21.00 -8.66
CA CYS A 211 1.25 -20.46 -9.16
C CYS A 211 1.10 -18.97 -8.88
N GLY A 212 0.20 -18.31 -9.61
CA GLY A 212 -0.28 -16.97 -9.30
C GLY A 212 0.14 -15.88 -10.30
N ALA A 213 -0.66 -14.82 -10.33
CA ALA A 213 -0.54 -13.76 -11.33
C ALA A 213 0.76 -12.97 -11.25
N HIS A 214 1.35 -12.83 -10.06
CA HIS A 214 2.56 -12.03 -9.90
C HIS A 214 3.79 -12.73 -10.48
N ILE A 215 3.90 -14.04 -10.26
CA ILE A 215 4.99 -14.87 -10.80
C ILE A 215 4.89 -14.97 -12.32
N TRP A 216 3.67 -15.08 -12.85
CA TRP A 216 3.47 -15.16 -14.30
C TRP A 216 3.86 -13.88 -15.05
N ASN A 217 3.73 -12.74 -14.39
CA ASN A 217 4.03 -11.43 -14.97
C ASN A 217 5.27 -10.81 -14.30
N ILE A 218 6.29 -11.64 -14.04
CA ILE A 218 7.57 -11.18 -13.53
C ILE A 218 8.26 -10.31 -14.59
N TYR A 219 8.83 -9.21 -14.15
CA TYR A 219 9.64 -8.35 -15.00
C TYR A 219 10.94 -9.07 -15.34
N ASN A 220 11.24 -9.23 -16.64
CA ASN A 220 12.34 -10.06 -17.14
C ASN A 220 13.33 -9.31 -18.04
N ASP A 221 13.22 -7.98 -18.15
CA ASP A 221 14.23 -7.21 -18.87
C ASP A 221 15.56 -7.22 -18.10
N THR A 222 16.65 -7.15 -18.85
CA THR A 222 18.01 -7.15 -18.30
C THR A 222 18.69 -5.83 -18.58
N PHE A 223 19.32 -5.26 -17.55
CA PHE A 223 20.05 -4.00 -17.65
C PHE A 223 21.55 -4.23 -17.61
N LYS A 224 22.28 -3.48 -18.44
CA LYS A 224 23.74 -3.47 -18.42
C LYS A 224 24.22 -2.03 -18.49
N PHE A 225 25.23 -1.71 -17.69
CA PHE A 225 25.81 -0.37 -17.61
C PHE A 225 27.22 -0.39 -18.17
N SER A 226 27.61 0.66 -18.87
CA SER A 226 28.96 0.85 -19.39
C SER A 226 29.34 2.32 -19.25
N SER A 227 30.63 2.58 -18.99
CA SER A 227 31.20 3.92 -19.01
C SER A 227 31.42 4.43 -20.43
N GLU A 228 31.49 3.53 -21.41
CA GLU A 228 31.75 3.83 -22.81
C GLU A 228 30.57 3.38 -23.67
N ASN A 229 30.58 3.76 -24.96
CA ASN A 229 29.58 3.26 -25.89
C ASN A 229 29.76 1.74 -26.05
N PRO A 230 28.76 0.91 -25.69
CA PRO A 230 28.91 -0.54 -25.69
C PRO A 230 29.00 -1.14 -27.11
N ASN A 231 28.76 -0.35 -28.15
CA ASN A 231 29.01 -0.74 -29.54
C ASN A 231 30.50 -0.61 -29.93
N VAL A 232 31.28 0.17 -29.18
CA VAL A 232 32.71 0.41 -29.42
C VAL A 232 33.57 -0.44 -28.50
N SER A 233 33.19 -0.53 -27.22
CA SER A 233 33.90 -1.28 -26.19
C SER A 233 32.89 -2.06 -25.35
N PRO A 234 32.86 -3.41 -25.41
CA PRO A 234 31.87 -4.22 -24.69
C PRO A 234 32.24 -4.41 -23.21
N HIS A 235 32.84 -3.41 -22.57
CA HIS A 235 33.13 -3.46 -21.15
C HIS A 235 31.90 -3.01 -20.36
N TYR A 236 31.34 -3.92 -19.55
CA TYR A 236 30.18 -3.65 -18.71
C TYR A 236 30.58 -3.62 -17.24
N ILE A 237 30.01 -2.66 -16.52
CA ILE A 237 30.15 -2.54 -15.07
C ILE A 237 29.34 -3.68 -14.45
N PRO A 238 29.96 -4.55 -13.63
CA PRO A 238 29.24 -5.63 -12.98
C PRO A 238 28.22 -5.06 -11.98
N LEU A 239 27.01 -5.61 -12.01
CA LEU A 239 25.99 -5.34 -11.00
C LEU A 239 26.07 -6.41 -9.92
N ASP A 240 26.04 -5.97 -8.66
CA ASP A 240 25.87 -6.86 -7.52
C ASP A 240 24.39 -7.25 -7.41
N GLU A 241 24.06 -8.42 -7.98
CA GLU A 241 22.73 -9.01 -7.94
C GLU A 241 22.59 -10.05 -6.81
N SER A 242 23.46 -9.97 -5.79
CA SER A 242 23.39 -10.86 -4.64
C SER A 242 22.06 -10.74 -3.91
N VAL A 243 21.54 -11.90 -3.48
CA VAL A 243 20.24 -11.98 -2.80
C VAL A 243 20.30 -11.30 -1.43
N GLU A 244 21.47 -11.27 -0.82
CA GLU A 244 21.77 -10.58 0.44
C GLU A 244 21.60 -9.07 0.34
N LEU A 245 21.85 -8.48 -0.83
CA LEU A 245 21.71 -7.05 -1.08
C LEU A 245 20.28 -6.68 -1.52
N LEU A 246 19.67 -7.50 -2.37
CA LEU A 246 18.41 -7.17 -3.06
C LEU A 246 17.14 -7.61 -2.30
N GLY A 247 17.22 -8.68 -1.52
CA GLY A 247 16.07 -9.27 -0.84
C GLY A 247 16.00 -8.88 0.64
N TYR A 248 14.78 -8.86 1.20
CA TYR A 248 14.65 -8.83 2.64
C TYR A 248 15.06 -10.19 3.21
N GLN A 249 15.88 -10.21 4.27
CA GLN A 249 16.48 -11.44 4.79
C GLN A 249 15.45 -12.54 5.13
N GLN A 250 14.25 -12.14 5.57
CA GLN A 250 13.17 -13.07 5.86
C GLN A 250 12.63 -13.78 4.61
N GLU A 251 12.44 -13.05 3.51
CA GLU A 251 11.93 -13.60 2.25
C GLU A 251 12.87 -14.64 1.67
N TYR A 252 14.19 -14.42 1.82
CA TYR A 252 15.20 -15.38 1.42
C TYR A 252 15.15 -16.68 2.23
N ARG A 253 15.00 -16.60 3.56
CA ARG A 253 14.93 -17.79 4.43
C ARG A 253 13.71 -18.67 4.14
N ASP A 254 12.63 -18.03 3.72
CA ASP A 254 11.36 -18.68 3.43
C ASP A 254 11.30 -19.23 1.99
N SER A 255 12.15 -18.75 1.08
CA SER A 255 12.19 -19.21 -0.31
C SER A 255 13.14 -20.40 -0.45
N ARG A 256 12.65 -21.55 -0.90
CA ARG A 256 13.45 -22.78 -1.02
C ARG A 256 13.12 -23.54 -2.29
N ASN A 257 14.13 -24.20 -2.84
CA ASN A 257 13.92 -25.15 -3.93
C ASN A 257 13.13 -26.37 -3.43
N PRO A 258 12.21 -26.90 -4.23
CA PRO A 258 11.49 -28.13 -3.88
C PRO A 258 12.46 -29.32 -3.78
N THR A 259 12.15 -30.26 -2.90
CA THR A 259 12.96 -31.49 -2.79
C THR A 259 12.73 -32.39 -4.02
N GLN A 260 13.71 -33.23 -4.38
CA GLN A 260 13.56 -34.14 -5.54
C GLN A 260 12.33 -35.04 -5.43
N HIS A 261 11.96 -35.45 -4.22
CA HIS A 261 10.75 -36.24 -3.95
C HIS A 261 9.46 -35.44 -4.27
N ASP A 262 9.43 -34.15 -3.95
CA ASP A 262 8.28 -33.28 -4.22
C ASP A 262 8.08 -33.00 -5.71
N VAL A 263 9.17 -32.95 -6.49
CA VAL A 263 9.10 -32.72 -7.95
C VAL A 263 8.46 -33.91 -8.69
N LEU A 264 8.69 -35.14 -8.23
CA LEU A 264 8.16 -36.37 -8.83
C LEU A 264 6.64 -36.53 -8.65
N HIS A 265 6.08 -36.05 -7.54
CA HIS A 265 4.64 -36.15 -7.27
C HIS A 265 3.78 -35.06 -7.94
N THR A 266 4.41 -34.07 -8.58
CA THR A 266 3.71 -32.92 -9.19
C THR A 266 3.64 -33.02 -10.73
N GLN A 267 4.22 -34.06 -11.35
CA GLN A 267 4.23 -34.28 -12.81
C GLN A 267 3.07 -35.13 -13.33
#